data_AF-A0A5C8TKP0-F1
#
_entry.id   AF-A0A5C8TKP0-F1
#
_cell.length_a   1.000
_cell.length_b   1.000
_cell.length_c   1.000
_cell.angle_alpha   90.00
_cell.angle_beta   90.00
_cell.angle_gamma   90.00
#
_symmetry.space_group_name_H-M   'P 1'
#
loop_
_entity.id
_entity.type
_entity.pdbx_description
1 polymer ?
#
loop_
_entity_poly.entity_id
_entity_poly.type
_entity_poly.pdbx_seq_one_letter_code
_entity_poly.pdbx_strand_id
1 'polypeptide(L)'
;MAKTQADAVELSGLNISQLSNLFDVFKAIHHQWLEVGCQPFAESHDPIVGVRPNAAGDLAEQEASRAALIRDRIADEARLRRPQDDWQRDEALSLRIKDEILCEGAIRDRDLLMEAVKAWG
;
A
#
# COMPACT_ATOMS: atom_id res chain seq x y z
N MET A 1 9.34 -8.56 12.05
CA MET A 1 10.12 -9.00 10.88
C MET A 1 9.69 -8.28 9.61
N ALA A 2 8.40 -8.28 9.26
CA ALA A 2 7.86 -7.59 8.06
C ALA A 2 8.28 -6.11 7.96
N LYS A 3 8.20 -5.35 9.05
CA LYS A 3 8.65 -3.94 9.09
C LYS A 3 10.12 -3.76 8.74
N THR A 4 11.04 -4.49 9.38
CA THR A 4 12.48 -4.40 9.10
C THR A 4 12.82 -4.76 7.65
N GLN A 5 12.11 -5.73 7.06
CA GLN A 5 12.27 -6.10 5.66
C GLN A 5 11.69 -5.03 4.72
N ALA A 6 10.55 -4.44 5.08
CA ALA A 6 9.99 -3.31 4.35
C ALA A 6 10.97 -2.14 4.37
N ASP A 7 11.55 -1.80 5.53
CA ASP A 7 12.50 -0.69 5.72
C ASP A 7 13.78 -0.84 4.87
N ALA A 8 14.18 -2.07 4.55
CA ALA A 8 15.34 -2.35 3.69
C ALA A 8 15.12 -2.04 2.20
N VAL A 9 13.88 -1.77 1.77
CA VAL A 9 13.60 -1.35 0.40
C VAL A 9 14.04 0.10 0.22
N GLU A 10 15.01 0.32 -0.65
CA GLU A 10 15.54 1.64 -1.01
C GLU A 10 14.62 2.31 -2.03
N LEU A 11 14.10 3.49 -1.70
CA LEU A 11 13.14 4.25 -2.52
C LEU A 11 13.70 5.59 -2.99
N SER A 12 14.82 6.06 -2.43
CA SER A 12 15.29 7.43 -2.64
C SER A 12 15.76 7.73 -4.08
N GLY A 13 16.10 6.69 -4.85
CA GLY A 13 16.50 6.83 -6.25
C GLY A 13 15.34 6.95 -7.23
N LEU A 14 14.10 6.83 -6.76
CA LEU A 14 12.92 6.75 -7.62
C LEU A 14 12.28 8.12 -7.85
N ASN A 15 11.78 8.33 -9.07
CA ASN A 15 10.94 9.48 -9.39
C ASN A 15 9.46 9.20 -9.06
N ILE A 16 8.62 10.24 -9.13
CA ILE A 16 7.20 10.15 -8.79
C ILE A 16 6.49 9.09 -9.63
N SER A 17 6.77 8.97 -10.92
CA SER A 17 6.13 7.98 -11.78
C SER A 17 6.51 6.54 -11.43
N GLN A 18 7.77 6.32 -11.08
CA GLN A 18 8.23 5.01 -10.60
C GLN A 18 7.58 4.66 -9.26
N LEU A 19 7.46 5.63 -8.36
CA LEU A 19 6.78 5.45 -7.06
C LEU A 19 5.30 5.14 -7.26
N SER A 20 4.59 5.86 -8.13
CA SER A 20 3.17 5.58 -8.43
C SER A 20 2.94 4.19 -9.00
N ASN A 21 3.79 3.76 -9.94
CA ASN A 21 3.71 2.40 -10.46
C ASN A 21 3.97 1.35 -9.37
N LEU A 22 4.98 1.55 -8.54
CA LEU A 22 5.27 0.63 -7.45
C LEU A 22 4.15 0.60 -6.39
N PHE A 23 3.52 1.74 -6.11
CA PHE A 23 2.38 1.81 -5.20
C PHE A 23 1.25 0.89 -5.66
N ASP A 24 0.87 0.98 -6.94
CA ASP A 24 -0.19 0.14 -7.51
C ASP A 24 0.21 -1.35 -7.52
N VAL A 25 1.48 -1.67 -7.78
CA VAL A 25 2.02 -3.03 -7.70
C VAL A 25 1.94 -3.59 -6.28
N PHE A 26 2.44 -2.86 -5.27
CA PHE A 26 2.42 -3.33 -3.89
C PHE A 26 1.02 -3.37 -3.29
N LYS A 27 0.12 -2.47 -3.73
CA LYS A 27 -1.31 -2.59 -3.46
C LYS A 27 -1.86 -3.91 -4.00
N ALA A 28 -1.56 -4.26 -5.26
CA ALA A 28 -2.04 -5.52 -5.85
C ALA A 28 -1.45 -6.75 -5.13
N ILE A 29 -0.15 -6.75 -4.83
CA ILE A 29 0.53 -7.82 -4.10
C ILE A 29 -0.08 -8.01 -2.71
N HIS A 30 -0.38 -6.92 -1.99
CA HIS A 30 -1.04 -6.99 -0.70
C HIS A 30 -2.39 -7.73 -0.80
N HIS A 31 -3.23 -7.37 -1.76
CA HIS A 31 -4.53 -8.04 -1.96
C HIS A 31 -4.37 -9.49 -2.37
N GLN A 32 -3.41 -9.82 -3.25
CA GLN A 32 -3.13 -11.20 -3.64
C GLN A 32 -2.72 -12.07 -2.43
N TRP A 33 -1.92 -11.54 -1.51
CA TRP A 33 -1.57 -12.28 -0.30
C TRP A 33 -2.73 -12.44 0.67
N LEU A 34 -3.61 -11.43 0.79
CA LEU A 34 -4.86 -11.59 1.54
C LEU A 34 -5.75 -12.69 0.93
N GLU A 35 -5.86 -12.73 -0.40
CA GLU A 35 -6.61 -13.77 -1.11
C GLU A 35 -6.05 -15.18 -0.83
N VAL A 36 -4.72 -15.31 -0.79
CA VAL A 36 -4.03 -16.56 -0.40
C VAL A 36 -4.35 -16.93 1.04
N GLY A 37 -4.31 -15.97 1.96
CA GLY A 37 -4.63 -16.19 3.38
C GLY A 37 -6.07 -16.64 3.63
N CYS A 38 -7.00 -16.28 2.73
CA CYS A 38 -8.40 -16.69 2.78
C CYS A 38 -8.67 -18.07 2.16
N GLN A 39 -7.67 -18.77 1.62
CA GLN A 39 -7.88 -20.08 1.01
C GLN A 39 -7.95 -21.18 2.08
N PRO A 40 -8.78 -22.23 1.90
CA PRO A 40 -8.89 -23.33 2.87
C PRO A 40 -7.56 -24.04 3.18
N PHE A 41 -6.61 -24.06 2.23
CA PHE A 41 -5.29 -24.67 2.46
C PHE A 41 -4.39 -23.85 3.40
N ALA A 42 -4.70 -22.57 3.61
CA ALA A 42 -3.99 -21.67 4.52
C ALA A 42 -4.49 -21.78 5.96
N GLU A 43 -5.49 -22.63 6.21
CA GLU A 43 -6.14 -22.78 7.50
C GLU A 43 -5.88 -24.17 8.11
N SER A 44 -5.86 -24.22 9.43
CA SER A 44 -6.00 -25.44 10.23
C SER A 44 -7.38 -25.43 10.88
N HIS A 45 -8.06 -26.58 10.83
CA HIS A 45 -9.36 -26.77 11.45
C HIS A 45 -9.19 -27.63 12.70
N ASP A 46 -9.47 -27.04 13.87
CA ASP A 46 -9.48 -27.75 15.14
C ASP A 46 -10.91 -27.77 15.72
N PRO A 47 -11.44 -28.93 16.16
CA PRO A 47 -12.82 -29.04 16.65
C PRO A 47 -13.13 -28.24 17.94
N ILE A 48 -12.11 -27.96 18.75
CA ILE A 48 -12.24 -27.27 20.04
C ILE A 48 -11.95 -25.77 19.87
N VAL A 49 -11.00 -25.47 19.01
CA VAL A 49 -10.36 -24.16 18.90
C VAL A 49 -10.87 -23.35 17.71
N GLY A 50 -11.52 -24.00 16.74
CA GLY A 50 -12.06 -23.40 15.53
C GLY A 50 -11.03 -23.31 14.40
N VAL A 51 -11.32 -22.42 13.45
CA VAL A 51 -10.44 -22.15 12.29
C VAL A 51 -9.33 -21.21 12.72
N ARG A 52 -8.08 -21.56 12.38
CA ARG A 52 -6.91 -20.73 12.60
C ARG A 52 -6.00 -20.76 11.37
N PRO A 53 -5.21 -19.71 11.11
CA PRO A 53 -4.16 -19.80 10.11
C PRO A 53 -3.18 -20.93 10.46
N ASN A 54 -2.73 -21.64 9.44
CA ASN A 54 -1.62 -22.57 9.53
C ASN A 54 -0.33 -21.88 9.04
N ALA A 55 0.78 -22.60 8.90
CA ALA A 55 2.05 -21.99 8.47
C ALA A 55 1.96 -21.24 7.11
N ALA A 56 1.12 -21.70 6.18
CA ALA A 56 0.87 -20.98 4.92
C ALA A 56 0.02 -19.73 5.12
N GLY A 57 -0.97 -19.78 6.02
CA GLY A 57 -1.76 -18.61 6.42
C GLY A 57 -0.92 -17.55 7.13
N ASP A 58 -0.07 -17.96 8.08
CA ASP A 58 0.85 -17.07 8.79
C ASP A 58 1.83 -16.39 7.81
N LEU A 59 2.35 -17.15 6.85
CA LEU A 59 3.20 -16.60 5.79
C LEU A 59 2.44 -15.58 4.93
N ALA A 60 1.21 -15.90 4.52
CA ALA A 60 0.39 -15.01 3.71
C ALA A 60 0.07 -13.71 4.44
N GLU A 61 -0.27 -13.77 5.73
CA GLU A 61 -0.49 -12.58 6.57
C GLU A 61 0.79 -11.74 6.70
N GLN A 62 1.94 -12.39 6.91
CA GLN A 62 3.23 -11.70 6.99
C GLN A 62 3.58 -10.98 5.68
N GLU A 63 3.39 -11.64 4.54
CA GLU A 63 3.70 -11.07 3.22
C GLU A 63 2.69 -9.98 2.81
N ALA A 64 1.41 -10.14 3.13
CA ALA A 64 0.42 -9.08 2.99
C ALA A 64 0.81 -7.85 3.81
N SER A 65 1.21 -8.04 5.07
CA SER A 65 1.65 -6.96 5.96
C SER A 65 2.91 -6.29 5.43
N ARG A 66 3.88 -7.06 4.93
CA ARG A 66 5.11 -6.53 4.33
C ARG A 66 4.80 -5.68 3.10
N ALA A 67 3.90 -6.14 2.23
CA ALA A 67 3.50 -5.41 1.04
C ALA A 67 2.78 -4.09 1.37
N ALA A 68 1.89 -4.09 2.37
CA ALA A 68 1.24 -2.88 2.86
C ALA A 68 2.26 -1.87 3.41
N LEU A 69 3.20 -2.31 4.24
CA LEU A 69 4.25 -1.43 4.79
C LEU A 69 5.14 -0.82 3.70
N ILE A 70 5.47 -1.58 2.65
CA ILE A 70 6.23 -1.05 1.51
C ILE A 70 5.40 -0.02 0.73
N ARG A 71 4.11 -0.31 0.47
CA ARG A 71 3.17 0.62 -0.18
C ARG A 71 3.08 1.95 0.59
N ASP A 72 2.93 1.89 1.92
CA ASP A 72 2.79 3.08 2.75
C ASP A 72 4.09 3.91 2.72
N ARG A 73 5.26 3.26 2.77
CA ARG A 73 6.55 3.94 2.59
C ARG A 73 6.70 4.59 1.22
N ILE A 74 6.17 3.98 0.16
CA ILE A 74 6.15 4.58 -1.19
C ILE A 74 5.29 5.85 -1.20
N ALA A 75 4.13 5.83 -0.54
CA ALA A 75 3.29 7.02 -0.42
C ALA A 75 3.97 8.14 0.36
N ASP A 76 4.63 7.81 1.46
CA ASP A 76 5.41 8.78 2.25
C ASP A 76 6.56 9.36 1.42
N GLU A 77 7.30 8.54 0.69
CA GLU A 77 8.38 9.01 -0.18
C GLU A 77 7.84 9.94 -1.27
N ALA A 78 6.72 9.59 -1.91
CA ALA A 78 6.09 10.43 -2.94
C ALA A 78 5.65 11.79 -2.40
N ARG A 79 5.17 11.88 -1.14
CA ARG A 79 4.82 13.14 -0.47
C ARG A 79 6.03 14.07 -0.28
N LEU A 80 7.24 13.51 -0.14
CA LEU A 80 8.48 14.29 0.04
C LEU A 80 9.07 14.77 -1.28
N ARG A 81 8.62 14.23 -2.42
CA ARG A 81 9.17 14.57 -3.74
C ARG A 81 8.56 15.86 -4.26
N ARG A 82 9.43 16.74 -4.77
CA ARG A 82 8.99 17.93 -5.50
C ARG A 82 8.70 17.56 -6.96
N PRO A 83 7.47 17.75 -7.46
CA PRO A 83 7.16 17.56 -8.87
C PRO A 83 7.95 18.51 -9.77
N GLN A 84 8.43 18.02 -10.91
CA GLN A 84 9.16 18.83 -11.88
C GLN A 84 8.25 19.48 -12.93
N ASP A 85 7.10 18.87 -13.19
CA ASP A 85 6.13 19.30 -14.18
C ASP A 85 4.68 19.04 -13.70
N ASP A 86 3.71 19.44 -14.52
CA ASP A 86 2.29 19.27 -14.22
C ASP A 86 1.90 17.79 -14.12
N TRP A 87 2.47 16.95 -14.99
CA TRP A 87 2.21 15.52 -15.00
C TRP A 87 2.60 14.84 -13.69
N GLN A 88 3.83 15.08 -13.21
CA GLN A 88 4.30 14.54 -11.95
C GLN A 88 3.52 15.08 -10.75
N ARG A 89 3.01 16.32 -10.83
CA ARG A 89 2.17 16.86 -9.77
C ARG A 89 0.85 16.11 -9.69
N ASP A 90 0.20 15.92 -10.82
CA ASP A 90 -1.06 15.17 -10.90
C ASP A 90 -0.87 13.72 -10.45
N GLU A 91 0.26 13.11 -10.81
CA GLU A 91 0.59 11.75 -10.42
C GLU A 91 0.85 11.62 -8.92
N ALA A 92 1.59 12.56 -8.31
CA ALA A 92 1.80 12.58 -6.85
C ALA A 92 0.47 12.83 -6.11
N LEU A 93 -0.36 13.73 -6.61
CA LEU A 93 -1.68 14.03 -6.05
C LEU A 93 -2.60 12.80 -6.15
N SER A 94 -2.61 12.11 -7.29
CA SER A 94 -3.36 10.87 -7.49
C SER A 94 -2.94 9.78 -6.52
N LEU A 95 -1.62 9.60 -6.32
CA LEU A 95 -1.08 8.64 -5.36
C LEU A 95 -1.57 8.96 -3.94
N ARG A 96 -1.43 10.22 -3.50
CA ARG A 96 -1.88 10.65 -2.16
C ARG A 96 -3.36 10.40 -1.93
N ILE A 97 -4.20 10.68 -2.93
CA ILE A 97 -5.65 10.41 -2.87
C ILE A 97 -5.92 8.90 -2.76
N LYS A 98 -5.25 8.08 -3.58
CA LYS A 98 -5.40 6.61 -3.53
C LYS A 98 -5.03 6.07 -2.15
N ASP A 99 -3.90 6.53 -1.60
CA ASP A 99 -3.40 6.15 -0.29
C ASP A 99 -4.38 6.53 0.82
N GLU A 100 -4.92 7.74 0.78
CA GLU A 100 -5.87 8.18 1.79
C GLU A 100 -7.21 7.44 1.71
N ILE A 101 -7.73 7.19 0.52
CA ILE A 101 -8.93 6.36 0.35
C ILE A 101 -8.70 4.93 0.87
N LEU A 102 -7.50 4.38 0.68
CA LEU A 102 -7.16 3.04 1.17
C LEU A 102 -7.10 2.98 2.69
N CYS A 103 -6.58 4.01 3.34
CA CYS A 103 -6.43 4.05 4.80
C CYS A 103 -7.73 4.47 5.51
N GLU A 104 -8.45 5.46 4.98
CA GLU A 104 -9.57 6.13 5.68
C GLU A 104 -10.94 5.85 5.05
N GLY A 105 -10.97 5.22 3.86
CA GLY A 105 -12.19 4.99 3.08
C GLY A 105 -12.76 6.23 2.39
N ALA A 106 -12.19 7.42 2.62
CA ALA A 106 -12.57 8.70 2.03
C ALA A 106 -11.40 9.70 2.13
N ILE A 107 -11.44 10.79 1.34
CA ILE A 107 -10.49 11.91 1.48
C ILE A 107 -10.91 12.74 2.71
N ARG A 108 -10.16 12.65 3.81
CA ARG A 108 -10.42 13.40 5.06
C ARG A 108 -9.53 14.62 5.18
N ASP A 109 -8.35 14.59 4.59
CA ASP A 109 -7.43 15.71 4.46
C ASP A 109 -8.06 16.77 3.55
N ARG A 110 -8.47 17.87 4.19
CA ARG A 110 -9.09 19.01 3.51
C ARG A 110 -8.09 19.72 2.58
N ASP A 111 -6.81 19.74 2.92
CA ASP A 111 -5.80 20.38 2.11
C ASP A 111 -5.55 19.56 0.83
N LEU A 112 -5.50 18.23 0.96
CA LEU A 112 -5.45 17.32 -0.19
C LEU A 112 -6.66 17.50 -1.13
N LEU A 113 -7.87 17.57 -0.56
CA LEU A 113 -9.08 17.81 -1.35
C LEU A 113 -9.05 19.18 -2.07
N MET A 114 -8.62 20.23 -1.38
CA MET A 114 -8.50 21.57 -1.97
C MET A 114 -7.43 21.63 -3.07
N GLU A 115 -6.32 20.92 -2.88
CA GLU A 115 -5.28 20.77 -3.90
C GLU A 115 -5.83 20.06 -5.14
N ALA A 116 -6.60 18.99 -4.96
CA ALA A 116 -7.25 18.26 -6.05
C ALA A 116 -8.26 19.12 -6.83
N VAL A 117 -9.10 19.88 -6.11
CA VAL A 117 -10.06 20.81 -6.74
C VAL A 117 -9.33 21.91 -7.53
N LYS A 118 -8.21 22.42 -7.04
CA LYS A 118 -7.42 23.43 -7.76
C LYS A 118 -6.73 22.86 -9.00
N ALA A 119 -6.32 21.59 -8.96
CA ALA A 119 -5.62 20.94 -10.06
C ALA A 119 -6.57 20.49 -11.18
N TRP A 120 -7.75 19.94 -10.84
CA TRP A 120 -8.61 19.22 -11.78
C TRP A 120 -10.07 19.72 -11.85
N GLY A 121 -10.45 20.70 -11.03
CA GLY A 121 -11.81 21.25 -10.96
C GLY A 121 -12.08 22.43 -11.87
#